data_AF-A0A8B2NJ43-F1
#
_entry.id   AF-A0A8B2NJ43-F1
#
_cell.length_a   1.000
_cell.length_b   1.000
_cell.length_c   1.000
_cell.angle_alpha   90.00
_cell.angle_beta   90.00
_cell.angle_gamma   90.00
#
_symmetry.space_group_name_H-M   'P 1'
#
loop_
_entity.id
_entity.type
_entity.pdbx_description
1 polymer ?
#
loop_
_entity_poly.entity_id
_entity_poly.type
_entity_poly.pdbx_seq_one_letter_code
_entity_poly.pdbx_strand_id
1 'polypeptide(L)' 'MNDDDGRYPCDFFQFGGDGSFTVTAPGKPGYTISIVSQGVADGFADYGNGNISLPGPFFRSTEKTACWVSDATGFSICVF' A
#
# COMPACT_ATOMS: atom_id res chain seq x y z
N MET A 1 -20.50 12.32 0.94
CA MET A 1 -20.50 10.99 0.31
C MET A 1 -19.29 10.27 0.85
N ASN A 2 -19.49 9.41 1.86
CA ASN A 2 -18.57 8.31 2.06
C ASN A 2 -19.06 7.25 1.07
N ASP A 3 -18.29 6.99 0.01
CA ASP A 3 -18.51 5.77 -0.74
C ASP A 3 -18.13 4.63 0.21
N ASP A 4 -19.08 3.74 0.48
CA ASP A 4 -18.89 2.52 1.29
C ASP A 4 -17.79 1.59 0.70
N ASP A 5 -17.24 1.93 -0.47
CA ASP A 5 -16.11 1.25 -1.13
C ASP A 5 -14.74 1.53 -0.50
N GLY A 6 -14.67 2.27 0.61
CA GLY A 6 -13.43 2.44 1.39
C GLY A 6 -12.40 3.36 0.75
N ARG A 7 -12.80 4.24 -0.19
CA ARG A 7 -11.92 5.26 -0.78
C ARG A 7 -11.91 6.52 0.09
N TYR A 8 -10.73 7.05 0.36
CA TYR A 8 -10.55 8.26 1.17
C TYR A 8 -9.35 9.09 0.65
N PRO A 9 -9.33 10.41 0.87
CA PRO A 9 -8.15 11.21 0.56
C PRO A 9 -6.98 10.74 1.43
N CYS A 10 -5.81 10.60 0.81
CA CYS A 10 -4.58 10.22 1.48
C CYS A 10 -3.42 11.14 1.07
N ASP A 11 -2.47 11.30 1.97
CA ASP A 11 -1.19 11.91 1.67
C ASP A 11 -0.28 10.82 1.09
N PHE A 12 0.33 11.11 -0.07
CA PHE A 12 1.25 10.22 -0.75
C PHE A 12 2.68 10.74 -0.63
N PHE A 13 3.59 9.91 -0.14
CA PHE A 13 5.00 10.23 -0.01
C PHE A 13 5.86 9.17 -0.69
N GLN A 14 6.58 9.55 -1.74
CA GLN A 14 7.51 8.67 -2.43
C GLN A 14 8.90 8.71 -1.78
N PHE A 15 9.59 7.57 -1.75
CA PHE A 15 10.97 7.46 -1.29
C PHE A 15 11.77 6.44 -2.12
N GLY A 16 13.07 6.33 -1.86
CA GLY A 16 13.95 5.32 -2.47
C GLY A 16 14.32 5.55 -3.95
N GLY A 17 13.47 6.23 -4.72
CA GLY A 17 13.68 6.50 -6.14
C GLY A 17 13.33 5.33 -7.07
N ASP A 18 12.91 4.20 -6.52
CA ASP A 18 12.51 2.97 -7.21
C ASP A 18 10.99 2.82 -7.38
N GLY A 19 10.23 3.80 -6.87
CA GLY A 19 8.77 3.76 -6.85
C GLY A 19 8.18 3.35 -5.50
N SER A 20 9.01 3.15 -4.47
CA SER A 20 8.55 2.93 -3.11
C SER A 20 7.80 4.14 -2.56
N PHE A 21 6.77 3.90 -1.76
CA PHE A 21 5.93 4.95 -1.23
C PHE A 21 5.27 4.58 0.09
N THR A 22 4.86 5.62 0.81
CA THR A 22 3.99 5.55 1.97
C THR A 22 2.71 6.35 1.68
N VAL A 23 1.57 5.81 2.10
CA VAL A 23 0.30 6.52 2.14
C VAL A 23 -0.22 6.60 3.57
N THR A 24 -0.73 7.76 3.94
CA THR A 24 -1.37 7.98 5.25
C THR A 24 -2.68 8.73 5.05
N ALA A 25 -3.63 8.53 5.97
CA ALA A 25 -4.84 9.33 5.99
C ALA A 25 -5.31 9.55 7.43
N PRO A 26 -5.95 10.69 7.75
CA PRO A 26 -6.47 10.95 9.09
C PRO A 26 -7.41 9.84 9.58
N GLY A 27 -7.10 9.26 10.74
CA GLY A 27 -7.90 8.20 11.35
C GLY A 27 -7.85 6.84 10.65
N LYS A 28 -6.89 6.64 9.74
CA LYS A 28 -6.64 5.35 9.06
C LYS A 28 -5.22 4.87 9.34
N PRO A 29 -4.94 3.56 9.24
CA PRO A 29 -3.56 3.07 9.26
C PRO A 29 -2.76 3.68 8.11
N GLY A 30 -1.47 3.92 8.35
CA GLY A 30 -0.51 4.19 7.28
C GLY A 30 -0.13 2.89 6.58
N TYR A 31 0.12 2.94 5.28
CA TYR A 31 0.60 1.79 4.52
C TYR A 31 1.86 2.17 3.74
N THR A 32 2.82 1.27 3.72
CA THR A 32 4.06 1.44 2.96
C THR A 32 4.22 0.29 1.97
N ILE A 33 4.57 0.63 0.74
CA ILE A 33 5.03 -0.29 -0.30
C ILE A 33 6.51 -0.01 -0.52
N SER A 34 7.35 -1.00 -0.22
CA SER A 34 8.80 -0.95 -0.47
C SER A 34 9.13 -1.86 -1.64
N ILE A 35 9.52 -1.28 -2.77
CA ILE A 35 9.84 -2.02 -3.98
C ILE A 35 11.10 -2.86 -3.73
N VAL A 36 11.02 -4.16 -4.03
CA VAL A 36 12.15 -5.09 -3.92
C VAL A 36 12.72 -5.38 -5.31
N SER A 37 11.85 -5.51 -6.30
CA SER A 37 12.21 -5.66 -7.72
C SER A 37 11.05 -5.22 -8.60
N GLN A 38 11.22 -5.26 -9.92
CA GLN A 38 10.18 -4.81 -10.85
C GLN A 38 8.85 -5.56 -10.63
N GLY A 39 7.85 -4.82 -10.13
CA GLY A 39 6.50 -5.35 -9.90
C GLY A 39 6.34 -6.17 -8.61
N VAL A 40 7.37 -6.24 -7.76
CA VAL A 40 7.36 -6.97 -6.48
C VAL A 40 7.78 -6.04 -5.35
N ALA A 41 7.05 -6.07 -4.25
CA ALA A 41 7.28 -5.22 -3.10
C ALA A 41 7.03 -5.94 -1.79
N ASP A 42 7.59 -5.41 -0.71
CA ASP A 42 7.16 -5.70 0.65
C ASP A 42 6.11 -4.66 1.09
N GLY A 43 5.08 -5.13 1.80
CA GLY A 43 4.03 -4.30 2.35
C GLY A 43 4.18 -4.11 3.86
N PHE A 44 3.87 -2.92 4.35
CA PHE A 44 3.84 -2.62 5.78
C PHE A 44 2.60 -1.82 6.15
N ALA A 45 2.15 -1.97 7.38
CA ALA A 45 1.08 -1.17 7.96
C ALA A 45 1.53 -0.54 9.29
N ASP A 46 1.19 0.73 9.48
CA ASP A 46 1.36 1.46 10.74
C ASP A 46 0.00 1.79 11.33
N TYR A 47 -0.30 1.20 12.48
CA TYR A 47 -1.55 1.40 13.22
C TYR A 47 -1.42 2.47 14.34
N GLY A 48 -0.36 3.28 14.31
CA GLY A 48 -0.02 4.29 15.32
C GLY A 48 1.12 3.88 16.25
N ASN A 49 1.72 2.70 16.05
CA ASN A 49 2.80 2.14 16.89
C ASN A 49 4.02 1.73 16.05
N GLY A 50 4.14 2.23 14.82
CA GLY A 50 5.21 1.91 13.89
C GLY A 50 4.83 0.83 12.87
N ASN A 51 5.72 0.66 11.89
CA ASN A 51 5.51 -0.26 10.77
C ASN A 51 5.59 -1.73 11.19
N ILE A 52 4.56 -2.49 10.82
CA ILE A 52 4.47 -3.94 10.93
C ILE A 52 4.46 -4.52 9.52
N SER A 53 5.28 -5.55 9.28
CA SER A 53 5.31 -6.26 7.99
C SER A 53 3.98 -6.97 7.73
N LEU A 54 3.42 -6.77 6.54
CA LEU A 54 2.24 -7.47 6.07
C LEU A 54 2.64 -8.83 5.47
N PRO A 55 1.80 -9.86 5.59
CA PRO A 55 2.14 -11.18 5.08
C PRO A 55 2.30 -11.23 3.56
N GLY A 56 3.39 -11.86 3.12
CA GLY A 56 3.66 -12.18 1.71
C GLY A 56 4.16 -10.99 0.88
N PRO A 57 4.85 -11.27 -0.25
CA PRO A 57 5.14 -10.24 -1.23
C PRO A 57 3.86 -9.65 -1.81
N PHE A 58 3.96 -8.36 -2.13
CA PHE A 58 2.94 -7.63 -2.86
C PHE A 58 3.34 -7.55 -4.34
N PHE A 59 2.43 -7.97 -5.21
CA PHE A 59 2.60 -7.85 -6.65
C PHE A 59 1.76 -6.70 -7.19
N ARG A 60 2.33 -5.93 -8.12
CA ARG A 60 1.58 -4.90 -8.83
C ARG A 60 0.53 -5.57 -9.71
N SER A 61 -0.74 -5.22 -9.52
CA SER A 61 -1.83 -5.80 -10.30
C SER A 61 -1.74 -5.37 -11.77
N THR A 62 -1.94 -6.32 -12.68
CA THR A 62 -2.00 -6.10 -14.13
C THR A 62 -3.34 -5.53 -14.57
N GLU A 63 -4.42 -5.85 -13.85
CA GLU A 63 -5.77 -5.36 -14.14
C GLU A 63 -6.02 -3.98 -13.52
N LYS A 64 -5.47 -3.73 -12.32
CA LYS A 64 -5.57 -2.46 -11.60
C LYS A 64 -4.18 -1.94 -11.26
N THR A 65 -3.55 -1.24 -12.20
CA THR A 65 -2.13 -0.82 -12.09
C THR A 65 -1.80 0.12 -10.92
N ALA A 66 -2.83 0.68 -10.28
CA ALA A 66 -2.78 1.46 -9.05
C ALA A 66 -2.72 0.59 -7.77
N CYS A 67 -2.95 -0.71 -7.88
CA CYS A 67 -3.05 -1.64 -6.76
C CYS A 67 -1.81 -2.54 -6.63
N TRP A 68 -1.42 -2.77 -5.39
CA TRP A 68 -0.46 -3.77 -4.94
C TRP A 68 -1.21 -4.81 -4.12
N VAL A 69 -1.04 -6.10 -4.45
CA VAL A 69 -1.82 -7.19 -3.86
C VAL A 69 -0.90 -8.21 -3.22
N SER A 70 -1.13 -8.50 -1.94
CA SER A 70 -0.44 -9.58 -1.20
C SER A 70 -0.83 -10.95 -1.78
N ASP A 71 0.16 -11.77 -2.14
CA ASP A 71 -0.08 -13.15 -2.59
C ASP A 71 -0.60 -14.07 -1.49
N ALA A 72 -0.21 -13.79 -0.24
CA ALA A 72 -0.54 -14.62 0.92
C ALA A 72 -1.96 -14.41 1.41
N THR A 73 -2.52 -13.20 1.22
CA THR A 73 -3.82 -12.81 1.83
C THR A 73 -4.83 -12.24 0.85
N GLY A 74 -4.40 -11.82 -0.35
CA GLY A 74 -5.24 -11.04 -1.26
C GLY A 74 -5.49 -9.59 -0.81
N PHE A 75 -4.91 -9.16 0.31
CA PHE A 75 -5.02 -7.78 0.77
C PHE A 75 -4.44 -6.83 -0.26
N SER A 76 -5.16 -5.74 -0.54
CA SER A 76 -4.84 -4.82 -1.63
C SER A 76 -4.67 -3.40 -1.12
N ILE A 77 -3.56 -2.77 -1.50
CA ILE A 77 -3.29 -1.34 -1.28
C ILE A 77 -3.37 -0.66 -2.65
N CYS A 78 -4.33 0.25 -2.82
CA CYS A 78 -4.57 0.92 -4.10
C CYS A 78 -4.50 2.44 -3.96
N VAL A 79 -3.77 3.10 -4.85
CA VAL A 79 -3.55 4.56 -4.82
C VAL A 79 -3.89 5.17 -6.18
N PHE A 80 -4.87 6.08 -6.24
CA PHE A 80 -5.45 6.67 -7.47
C PHE A 80 -5.66 8.17 -7.36
#